data_AF-A0A7L2G4Z8-F1
#
_entry.id   AF-A0A7L2G4Z8-F1
#
_cell.length_a   1.000
_cell.length_b   1.000
_cell.length_c   1.000
_cell.angle_alpha   90.00
_cell.angle_beta   90.00
_cell.angle_gamma   90.00
#
_symmetry.space_group_name_H-M   'P 1'
#
loop_
_entity.id
_entity.type
_entity.pdbx_description
1 polymer ?
#
loop_
_entity_poly.entity_id
_entity_poly.type
_entity_poly.pdbx_seq_one_letter_code
_entity_poly.pdbx_strand_id
1 'polypeptide(L)'
;YYTSIPGSCNFETQDQEWTTVCGLTQDPSDDFDWNISNSAATGQTGPDTDHTPGKGQHFLYANSSAQKEGNRARIITTKVFPASLGVCRVRFWFWMFASRQTGVLKV
;
A
#
# COMPACT_ATOMS: atom_id res chain seq x y z
N TYR A 1 0.77 -18.10 5.94
CA TYR A 1 2.22 -18.30 6.13
C TYR A 1 3.10 -17.09 5.71
N TYR A 2 2.55 -15.90 5.40
CA TYR A 2 3.35 -14.72 4.98
C TYR A 2 3.41 -13.57 6.00
N THR A 3 2.63 -13.62 7.07
CA THR A 3 2.48 -12.52 8.05
C THR A 3 3.37 -12.63 9.28
N SER A 4 4.19 -13.69 9.40
CA SER A 4 5.08 -13.91 10.55
C SER A 4 6.44 -13.23 10.43
N ILE A 5 6.71 -12.53 9.33
CA ILE A 5 7.96 -11.78 9.11
C ILE A 5 7.72 -10.32 9.52
N PRO A 6 8.59 -9.71 10.37
CA PRO A 6 8.46 -8.30 10.73
C PRO A 6 8.37 -7.38 9.51
N GLY A 7 7.37 -6.49 9.49
CA GLY A 7 7.10 -5.59 8.37
C GLY A 7 6.35 -6.22 7.20
N SER A 8 6.00 -7.52 7.26
CA SER A 8 5.12 -8.13 6.26
C SER A 8 3.67 -7.79 6.53
N CYS A 9 3.00 -7.33 5.49
CA CYS A 9 1.60 -6.92 5.52
C CYS A 9 0.94 -7.33 4.20
N ASN A 10 -0.25 -7.88 4.29
CA ASN A 10 -1.10 -8.24 3.15
C ASN A 10 -2.43 -7.49 3.14
N PHE A 11 -2.63 -6.52 4.05
CA PHE A 11 -3.82 -5.65 4.12
C PHE A 11 -5.17 -6.36 4.35
N GLU A 12 -5.17 -7.68 4.56
CA GLU A 12 -6.34 -8.48 4.94
C GLU A 12 -6.67 -8.30 6.42
N THR A 13 -7.17 -7.13 6.78
CA THR A 13 -7.52 -6.77 8.17
C THR A 13 -9.00 -6.53 8.31
N GLN A 14 -9.60 -7.04 9.39
CA GLN A 14 -10.96 -6.67 9.78
C GLN A 14 -10.95 -5.22 10.28
N ASP A 15 -12.01 -4.47 9.95
CA ASP A 15 -12.31 -3.13 10.52
C ASP A 15 -11.28 -2.01 10.27
N GLN A 16 -10.58 -2.01 9.13
CA GLN A 16 -9.68 -0.91 8.69
C GLN A 16 -8.48 -0.59 9.61
N GLU A 17 -8.17 -1.44 10.60
CA GLU A 17 -7.01 -1.32 11.50
C GLU A 17 -5.67 -1.74 10.83
N TRP A 18 -5.52 -1.51 9.54
CA TRP A 18 -4.35 -1.92 8.77
C TRP A 18 -3.07 -1.22 9.25
N THR A 19 -3.17 0.00 9.77
CA THR A 19 -2.02 0.75 10.29
C THR A 19 -1.38 0.03 11.48
N THR A 20 -2.21 -0.37 12.44
CA THR A 20 -1.80 -1.11 13.64
C THR A 20 -1.26 -2.50 13.28
N VAL A 21 -2.00 -3.26 12.47
CA VAL A 21 -1.63 -4.64 12.11
C VAL A 21 -0.37 -4.70 11.27
N CYS A 22 -0.20 -3.77 10.33
CA CYS A 22 0.92 -3.76 9.39
C CYS A 22 2.15 -2.99 9.90
N GLY A 23 2.04 -2.26 11.00
CA GLY A 23 3.12 -1.40 11.48
C GLY A 23 3.46 -0.29 10.48
N LEU A 24 2.45 0.20 9.78
CA LEU A 24 2.53 1.30 8.81
C LEU A 24 1.61 2.42 9.28
N THR A 25 1.92 3.67 8.95
CA THR A 25 1.04 4.81 9.23
C THR A 25 1.12 5.81 8.09
N GLN A 26 0.04 6.57 7.90
CA GLN A 26 0.08 7.76 7.06
C GLN A 26 1.04 8.77 7.64
N ASP A 27 1.64 9.56 6.76
CA ASP A 27 2.39 10.73 7.12
C ASP A 27 1.50 11.99 7.08
N PRO A 28 1.26 12.65 8.21
CA PRO A 28 0.38 13.82 8.26
C PRO A 28 0.95 15.07 7.58
N SER A 29 2.17 15.01 7.05
CA SER A 29 2.82 16.12 6.33
C SER A 29 2.69 16.02 4.80
N ASP A 30 1.94 15.04 4.29
CA ASP A 30 1.66 14.87 2.87
C ASP A 30 0.38 15.61 2.42
N ASP A 31 -0.02 15.42 1.16
CA ASP A 31 -1.14 16.14 0.55
C ASP A 31 -2.45 15.32 0.54
N PHE A 32 -2.36 13.99 0.59
CA PHE A 32 -3.52 13.09 0.59
C PHE A 32 -3.14 11.68 1.04
N ASP A 33 -4.14 10.92 1.49
CA ASP A 33 -3.92 9.62 2.12
C ASP A 33 -4.08 8.42 1.19
N TRP A 34 -3.28 7.38 1.46
CA TRP A 34 -3.54 6.02 0.98
C TRP A 34 -4.80 5.43 1.64
N ASN A 35 -5.51 4.52 0.98
CA ASN A 35 -6.70 3.88 1.54
C ASN A 35 -6.70 2.39 1.26
N ILE A 36 -7.35 1.60 2.12
CA ILE A 36 -7.61 0.19 1.81
C ILE A 36 -8.72 0.13 0.77
N SER A 37 -8.48 -0.64 -0.28
CA SER A 37 -9.43 -0.88 -1.35
C SER A 37 -9.46 -2.35 -1.75
N ASN A 38 -10.38 -2.68 -2.65
CA ASN A 38 -10.53 -4.00 -3.24
C ASN A 38 -10.90 -3.90 -4.72
N SER A 39 -10.94 -5.03 -5.43
CA SER A 39 -11.25 -5.07 -6.86
C SER A 39 -12.67 -4.56 -7.17
N ALA A 40 -13.65 -4.79 -6.29
CA ALA A 40 -15.02 -4.28 -6.48
C ALA A 40 -15.08 -2.74 -6.44
N ALA A 41 -14.31 -2.10 -5.55
CA ALA A 41 -14.28 -0.65 -5.39
C ALA A 41 -13.47 0.07 -6.48
N THR A 42 -12.44 -0.59 -7.04
CA THR A 42 -11.63 -0.05 -8.14
C THR A 42 -12.22 -0.34 -9.54
N GLY A 43 -13.28 -1.15 -9.60
CA GLY A 43 -14.01 -1.49 -10.83
C GLY A 43 -13.12 -2.14 -11.89
N GLN A 44 -13.45 -1.95 -13.17
CA GLN A 44 -12.68 -2.48 -14.30
C GLN A 44 -11.31 -1.81 -14.48
N THR A 45 -11.06 -0.72 -13.75
CA THR A 45 -9.78 -0.02 -13.85
C THR A 45 -8.72 -0.63 -12.95
N GLY A 46 -9.08 -1.34 -11.87
CA GLY A 46 -8.15 -1.95 -10.93
C GLY A 46 -7.77 -3.39 -11.28
N PRO A 47 -6.90 -4.03 -10.46
CA PRO A 47 -6.60 -5.45 -10.62
C PRO A 47 -7.82 -6.31 -10.24
N ASP A 48 -8.09 -7.36 -11.02
CA ASP A 48 -9.22 -8.27 -10.79
C ASP A 48 -9.13 -9.00 -9.43
N THR A 49 -7.90 -9.25 -8.98
CA THR A 49 -7.56 -9.92 -7.71
C THR A 49 -6.31 -9.30 -7.10
N ASP A 50 -6.22 -9.29 -5.77
CA ASP A 50 -5.00 -8.89 -5.08
C ASP A 50 -3.94 -10.00 -5.18
N HIS A 51 -2.68 -9.68 -4.85
CA HIS A 51 -1.58 -10.65 -4.94
C HIS A 51 -1.47 -11.58 -3.74
N THR A 52 -2.37 -11.48 -2.76
CA THR A 52 -2.33 -12.31 -1.56
C THR A 52 -2.77 -13.73 -1.91
N PRO A 53 -1.95 -14.77 -1.66
CA PRO A 53 -2.32 -16.14 -2.00
C PRO A 53 -3.62 -16.58 -1.30
N GLY A 54 -4.53 -17.19 -2.05
CA GLY A 54 -5.81 -17.69 -1.52
C GLY A 54 -6.98 -16.77 -1.89
N LYS A 55 -7.69 -16.26 -0.88
CA LYS A 55 -8.88 -15.40 -1.03
C LYS A 55 -8.60 -13.95 -0.58
N GLY A 56 -7.41 -13.43 -0.86
CA GLY A 56 -7.16 -12.02 -0.64
C GLY A 56 -8.04 -11.15 -1.53
N GLN A 57 -8.34 -9.96 -1.03
CA GLN A 57 -9.21 -8.99 -1.67
C GLN A 57 -8.76 -7.56 -1.43
N HIS A 58 -7.86 -7.32 -0.48
CA HIS A 58 -7.53 -6.00 0.02
C HIS A 58 -6.11 -5.58 -0.33
N PHE A 59 -5.97 -4.34 -0.74
CA PHE A 59 -4.68 -3.73 -1.03
C PHE A 59 -4.71 -2.25 -0.69
N LEU A 60 -3.52 -1.69 -0.51
CA LEU A 60 -3.37 -0.26 -0.33
C LEU A 60 -3.46 0.46 -1.68
N TYR A 61 -4.25 1.53 -1.74
CA TYR A 61 -4.61 2.24 -2.96
C TYR A 61 -4.51 3.75 -2.78
N ALA A 62 -3.96 4.44 -3.78
CA ALA A 62 -3.91 5.89 -3.85
C ALA A 62 -4.67 6.35 -5.11
N ASN A 63 -5.75 7.11 -4.92
CA ASN A 63 -6.54 7.61 -6.04
C ASN A 63 -5.96 8.93 -6.58
N SER A 64 -5.22 8.87 -7.69
CA SER A 64 -4.64 10.06 -8.32
C SER A 64 -5.64 10.88 -9.15
N SER A 65 -6.83 10.35 -9.47
CA SER A 65 -7.75 11.01 -10.42
C SER A 65 -8.29 12.36 -9.95
N ALA A 66 -8.36 12.57 -8.63
CA ALA A 66 -8.79 13.83 -8.02
C ALA A 66 -7.60 14.72 -7.57
N GLN A 67 -6.36 14.31 -7.81
CA GLN A 67 -5.17 14.97 -7.28
C GLN A 67 -4.50 15.89 -8.31
N LYS A 68 -3.71 16.84 -7.82
CA LYS A 68 -2.92 17.74 -8.66
C LYS A 68 -1.52 17.19 -8.85
N GLU A 69 -0.88 17.54 -9.97
CA GLU A 69 0.53 17.25 -10.17
C GLU A 69 1.35 17.89 -9.03
N GLY A 70 2.23 17.08 -8.44
CA GLY A 70 3.03 17.47 -7.28
C GLY A 70 2.48 16.99 -5.93
N ASN A 71 1.19 16.68 -5.83
CA ASN A 71 0.61 16.12 -4.60
C ASN A 71 1.28 14.77 -4.27
N ARG A 72 1.50 14.52 -2.98
CA ARG A 72 2.14 13.32 -2.44
C ARG A 72 1.22 12.62 -1.46
N ALA A 73 1.24 11.29 -1.52
CA ALA A 73 0.72 10.42 -0.48
C ALA A 73 1.86 9.53 0.02
N ARG A 74 2.07 9.48 1.33
CA ARG A 74 3.21 8.81 1.94
C ARG A 74 2.76 7.97 3.14
N ILE A 75 3.10 6.69 3.08
CA ILE A 75 3.09 5.81 4.24
C ILE A 75 4.52 5.67 4.79
N ILE A 76 4.63 5.55 6.10
CA ILE A 76 5.89 5.34 6.82
C ILE A 76 5.76 4.15 7.77
N THR A 77 6.87 3.53 8.10
CA THR A 77 6.92 2.45 9.10
C THR A 77 6.80 3.03 10.51
N THR A 78 5.97 2.42 11.36
CA THR A 78 5.84 2.84 12.77
C THR A 78 7.04 2.44 13.64
N LYS A 79 7.87 1.51 13.15
CA LYS A 79 9.10 1.07 13.79
C LYS A 79 10.29 1.35 12.88
N VAL A 80 11.43 1.65 13.50
CA VAL A 80 12.70 1.81 12.78
C VAL A 80 13.22 0.42 12.39
N PHE A 81 13.52 0.24 11.11
CA PHE A 81 14.24 -0.92 10.61
C PHE A 81 15.73 -0.55 10.52
N PRO A 82 16.59 -0.99 11.46
CA PRO A 82 18.00 -0.65 11.43
C PRO A 82 18.68 -1.21 10.18
N ALA A 83 19.65 -0.45 9.65
CA ALA A 83 20.42 -0.89 8.51
C ALA A 83 21.11 -2.22 8.82
N SER A 84 20.85 -3.23 7.98
CA SER A 84 21.48 -4.54 8.09
C SER A 84 22.59 -4.69 7.04
N LEU A 85 23.63 -5.45 7.35
CA LEU A 85 24.57 -5.93 6.34
C LEU A 85 23.94 -7.11 5.57
N GLY A 86 23.18 -6.81 4.52
CA GLY A 86 22.77 -7.77 3.48
C GLY A 86 21.47 -8.57 3.70
N VAL A 87 20.74 -8.40 4.82
CA VAL A 87 19.58 -9.25 5.16
C VAL A 87 18.23 -8.53 5.08
N CYS A 88 18.20 -7.20 5.07
CA CYS A 88 16.97 -6.41 4.97
C CYS A 88 16.63 -6.17 3.49
N ARG A 89 15.58 -6.83 3.00
CA ARG A 89 15.03 -6.63 1.66
C ARG A 89 13.57 -6.22 1.78
N VAL A 90 13.23 -5.08 1.19
CA VAL A 90 11.83 -4.69 1.01
C VAL A 90 11.35 -5.31 -0.30
N ARG A 91 10.24 -6.05 -0.22
CA ARG A 91 9.56 -6.65 -1.38
C ARG A 91 8.08 -6.31 -1.28
N PHE A 92 7.50 -5.89 -2.38
CA PHE A 92 6.08 -5.56 -2.46
C PHE A 92 5.59 -5.78 -3.89
N TRP A 93 4.29 -6.01 -4.00
CA TRP A 93 3.58 -5.98 -5.26
C TRP A 93 3.06 -4.57 -5.48
N PHE A 94 3.08 -4.11 -6.72
CA PHE A 94 2.47 -2.85 -7.10
C PHE A 94 1.73 -3.01 -8.41
N TRP A 95 0.69 -2.20 -8.56
CA TRP A 95 -0.05 -2.07 -9.79
C TRP A 95 -0.34 -0.59 -9.99
N MET A 96 -0.23 -0.12 -11.23
CA MET A 96 -0.42 1.28 -11.59
C MET A 96 -1.30 1.35 -12.84
N PHE A 97 -2.41 2.07 -12.74
CA PHE A 97 -3.30 2.28 -13.89
C PHE A 97 -2.57 3.04 -15.00
N ALA A 98 -2.70 2.60 -16.25
CA ALA A 98 -2.09 3.30 -17.38
C ALA A 98 -2.90 4.57 -17.72
N SER A 99 -2.48 5.72 -17.18
CA SER A 99 -3.14 7.01 -17.38
C SER A 99 -2.13 8.15 -17.32
N ARG A 100 -2.47 9.31 -17.92
CA ARG A 100 -1.64 10.52 -17.86
C ARG A 100 -1.63 11.15 -16.45
N GLN A 101 -2.65 10.86 -15.65
CA GLN A 101 -2.78 11.28 -14.26
C GLN A 101 -2.07 10.34 -13.29
N THR A 102 -1.54 9.21 -13.76
CA THR A 102 -0.80 8.28 -12.91
C THR A 102 0.58 8.85 -12.63
N GLY A 103 0.90 9.03 -11.34
CA GLY A 103 2.17 9.57 -10.88
C GLY A 103 3.29 8.53 -10.82
N VAL A 104 4.24 8.75 -9.91
CA VAL A 104 5.40 7.88 -9.70
C VAL A 104 5.34 7.26 -8.30
N LEU A 105 5.59 5.95 -8.21
CA LEU A 105 5.80 5.27 -6.93
C LEU A 105 7.29 5.35 -6.54
N LYS A 106 7.58 5.79 -5.31
CA LYS A 106 8.95 5.90 -4.76
C LYS A 106 9.03 5.14 -3.44
N VAL A 107 10.16 4.48 -3.21
CA VAL A 107 10.53 3.79 -1.96
C VAL A 107 11.88 4.31 -1.50
#